data_AF-A0A9P4LEY0-F1
#
_entry.id   AF-A0A9P4LEY0-F1
#
_cell.length_a   1.000
_cell.length_b   1.000
_cell.length_c   1.000
_cell.angle_alpha   90.00
_cell.angle_beta   90.00
_cell.angle_gamma   90.00
#
_symmetry.space_group_name_H-M   'P 1'
#
loop_
_entity.id
_entity.type
_entity.pdbx_description
1 polymer ?
#
loop_
_entity_poly.entity_id
_entity_poly.type
_entity_poly.pdbx_seq_one_letter_code
_entity_poly.pdbx_strand_id
1 'polypeptide(L)'
;SAITFGDANAGFQAGIINGPVNTAFHLPPERPETPPSPSIVIPFARDDDFVERGTTLDRVEQICAAPDSRAALVGLGGVGSSQLAIEHAYRTRKQSSETWVFWVHASNAARFEQSFRDIADQVKIAGRQDPQANIFKLVHDWLCDSRQRWLLVLDNVDDARFLLGSQANADGQGQSTNAQAIQKPLREYLPYCERGSILVTTRNKEAARNLVEQRNIISVEPMDEAQALALFKKKLEAEEDDDDIVELAAALEYMPLALVQAAAYIWQSAPRCSVAQYLEEFRRSESEKTSLLNREAGQLRRDPEAKNSIIITWQISFEYLRHHRPTAADLLSLMSFFDRQGIPETLINGGRRVERASTASNRREKSTRQQRRESDGDGVNFENDVGALRDLCLISIGAECAIFEMHSLVQLATRRWLIANKELERWKQQFVSNLRDAFPTGEYENWIACQALFAHVKAAVEQQPEDKSSLAEWATLLYRAAWFAEVAGNITDAEMLATKSMKARKKVLGQEHPDTLSSMAIVGSAYRLGGRWGDAEKLEVQVMETSKKKLGADHP
;
A
#
# COMPACT_ATOMS: atom_id res chain seq x y z
N SER A 1 56.71 20.05 16.26
CA SER A 1 56.64 20.57 17.64
C SER A 1 55.35 20.10 18.26
N ALA A 2 55.37 19.40 19.39
CA ALA A 2 54.16 19.04 20.13
C ALA A 2 53.87 20.17 21.13
N ILE A 3 52.66 20.72 21.10
CA ILE A 3 52.22 21.77 22.01
C ILE A 3 51.01 21.20 22.76
N THR A 4 51.10 21.17 24.09
CA THR A 4 50.05 20.67 24.97
C THR A 4 49.37 21.86 25.62
N PHE A 5 48.06 22.00 25.44
CA PHE A 5 47.26 23.03 26.11
C PHE A 5 46.59 22.41 27.34
N GLY A 6 46.51 23.17 28.44
CA GLY A 6 45.82 22.74 29.68
C GLY A 6 44.31 22.97 29.61
N ASP A 7 43.62 22.84 30.75
CA ASP A 7 42.15 22.84 30.89
C ASP A 7 41.44 24.21 30.66
N ALA A 8 42.09 25.16 29.97
CA ALA A 8 41.55 26.48 29.67
C ALA A 8 41.34 26.68 28.16
N ASN A 9 40.45 27.61 27.78
CA ASN A 9 40.26 28.00 26.39
C ASN A 9 41.59 28.51 25.81
N ALA A 10 42.18 27.74 24.90
CA ALA A 10 43.40 28.07 24.19
C ALA A 10 43.15 28.13 22.68
N GLY A 11 43.78 29.09 22.01
CA GLY A 11 43.76 29.24 20.55
C GLY A 11 45.15 29.01 19.98
N PHE A 12 45.24 28.27 18.87
CA PHE A 12 46.48 28.09 18.11
C PHE A 12 46.42 28.94 16.85
N GLN A 13 47.30 29.94 16.73
CA GLN A 13 47.46 30.74 15.53
C GLN A 13 48.83 30.49 14.92
N ALA A 14 48.87 29.94 13.71
CA ALA A 14 50.08 29.72 12.94
C ALA A 14 50.01 30.55 11.65
N GLY A 15 51.11 31.23 11.30
CA GLY A 15 51.16 32.17 10.18
C GLY A 15 51.13 31.51 8.81
N ILE A 16 52.19 30.79 8.44
CA ILE A 16 52.28 30.05 7.17
C ILE A 16 52.75 28.63 7.49
N ILE A 17 51.96 27.64 7.12
CA ILE A 17 52.24 26.22 7.37
C ILE A 17 52.49 25.54 6.02
N ASN A 18 53.73 25.13 5.79
CA ASN A 18 54.15 24.46 4.55
C ASN A 18 54.09 22.92 4.65
N GLY A 19 53.20 22.37 5.50
CA GLY A 19 53.03 20.94 5.74
C GLY A 19 51.67 20.61 6.36
N PRO A 20 51.26 19.33 6.40
CA PRO A 20 49.95 18.93 6.95
C PRO A 20 49.87 19.21 8.45
N VAL A 21 48.76 19.80 8.89
CA VAL A 21 48.45 20.04 10.31
C VAL A 21 47.47 18.97 10.76
N ASN A 22 47.87 18.15 11.73
CA ASN A 22 46.98 17.23 12.42
C ASN A 22 46.69 17.77 13.82
N THR A 23 45.44 18.12 14.09
CA THR A 23 44.95 18.46 15.43
C THR A 23 44.34 17.22 16.07
N ALA A 24 45.07 16.57 16.97
CA ALA A 24 44.55 15.47 17.78
C ALA A 24 44.21 16.00 19.18
N PHE A 25 42.91 16.00 19.53
CA PHE A 25 42.45 16.32 20.87
C PHE A 25 42.57 15.08 21.76
N HIS A 26 43.56 15.05 22.64
CA HIS A 26 43.71 13.99 23.64
C HIS A 26 42.88 14.35 24.87
N LEU A 27 41.59 14.01 24.84
CA LEU A 27 40.74 14.08 26.03
C LEU A 27 41.21 13.06 27.09
N PRO A 28 41.04 13.36 28.39
CA PRO A 28 41.31 12.38 29.44
C PRO A 28 40.51 11.08 29.20
N PRO A 29 41.04 9.91 29.56
CA PRO A 29 40.32 8.65 29.41
C PRO A 29 38.98 8.73 30.15
N GLU A 30 37.89 8.49 29.41
CA GLU A 30 36.53 8.51 29.91
C GLU A 30 36.41 7.49 31.07
N ARG A 31 35.93 7.93 32.24
CA ARG A 31 35.74 7.01 33.36
C ARG A 31 34.55 6.09 33.03
N PRO A 32 34.72 4.76 33.10
CA PRO A 32 33.61 3.84 32.89
C PRO A 32 32.49 4.12 33.90
N GLU A 33 31.30 4.45 33.41
CA GLU A 33 30.12 4.57 34.26
C GLU A 33 29.60 3.19 34.66
N THR A 34 28.97 3.08 35.83
CA THR A 34 28.33 1.83 36.25
C THR A 34 27.22 1.47 35.25
N PRO A 35 27.25 0.26 34.64
CA PRO A 35 26.23 -0.16 33.70
C PRO A 35 24.85 -0.17 34.38
N PRO A 36 23.81 0.36 33.74
CA PRO A 36 22.46 0.34 34.30
C PRO A 36 21.89 -1.08 34.31
N SER A 37 20.85 -1.28 35.12
CA SER A 37 20.11 -2.56 35.13
C SER A 37 19.22 -2.71 33.90
N PRO A 38 18.91 -3.95 33.46
CA PRO A 38 18.04 -4.20 32.32
C PRO A 38 16.72 -3.45 32.40
N SER A 39 16.41 -2.73 31.33
CA SER A 39 15.20 -1.92 31.20
C SER A 39 14.53 -2.13 29.84
N ILE A 40 13.26 -1.73 29.79
CA ILE A 40 12.48 -1.62 28.57
C ILE A 40 12.45 -0.14 28.19
N VAL A 41 12.99 0.19 27.01
CA VAL A 41 12.89 1.56 26.46
C VAL A 41 12.19 1.44 25.13
N ILE A 42 10.89 1.70 25.19
CA ILE A 42 9.99 1.76 24.05
C ILE A 42 9.34 3.13 24.11
N PRO A 43 9.27 3.88 23.00
CA PRO A 43 8.68 5.22 22.98
C PRO A 43 7.14 5.21 23.12
N PHE A 44 6.53 4.04 23.27
CA PHE A 44 5.08 3.84 23.27
C PHE A 44 4.63 3.14 24.54
N ALA A 45 3.55 3.65 25.14
CA ALA A 45 2.86 2.95 26.22
C ALA A 45 2.16 1.69 25.70
N ARG A 46 2.06 0.67 26.57
CA ARG A 46 1.27 -0.54 26.30
C ARG A 46 -0.19 -0.15 26.01
N ASP A 47 -0.82 -0.83 25.06
CA ASP A 47 -2.23 -0.60 24.75
C ASP A 47 -3.12 -1.48 25.63
N ASP A 48 -3.88 -0.86 26.54
CA ASP A 48 -4.85 -1.57 27.39
C ASP A 48 -6.03 -2.14 26.59
N ASP A 49 -6.31 -1.57 25.41
CA ASP A 49 -7.37 -2.05 24.52
C ASP A 49 -6.86 -3.08 23.51
N PHE A 50 -5.61 -3.56 23.65
CA PHE A 50 -5.03 -4.53 22.73
C PHE A 50 -5.96 -5.74 22.55
N VAL A 51 -6.03 -6.23 21.32
CA VAL A 51 -6.81 -7.41 20.95
C VAL A 51 -5.86 -8.43 20.35
N GLU A 52 -5.89 -9.64 20.90
CA GLU A 52 -5.07 -10.76 20.45
C GLU A 52 -5.33 -11.12 18.99
N ARG A 53 -4.27 -11.45 18.26
CA ARG A 53 -4.31 -11.80 16.83
C ARG A 53 -4.06 -13.29 16.61
N GLY A 54 -4.87 -14.12 17.27
CA GLY A 54 -4.74 -15.57 17.25
C GLY A 54 -3.33 -16.03 17.66
N THR A 55 -2.74 -16.93 16.88
CA THR A 55 -1.43 -17.54 17.16
C THR A 55 -0.23 -16.71 16.69
N THR A 56 -0.46 -15.49 16.18
CA THR A 56 0.60 -14.65 15.61
C THR A 56 1.67 -14.30 16.64
N LEU A 57 1.26 -13.84 17.83
CA LEU A 57 2.20 -13.52 18.91
C LEU A 57 2.86 -14.77 19.48
N ASP A 58 2.12 -15.87 19.63
CA ASP A 58 2.69 -17.15 20.08
C ASP A 58 3.84 -17.59 19.17
N ARG A 59 3.69 -17.41 17.85
CA ARG A 59 4.72 -17.74 16.88
C ARG A 59 5.93 -16.79 16.95
N VAL A 60 5.70 -15.50 17.17
CA VAL A 60 6.79 -14.53 17.42
C VAL A 60 7.56 -14.93 18.68
N GLU A 61 6.85 -15.21 19.77
CA GLU A 61 7.44 -15.65 21.04
C GLU A 61 8.25 -16.93 20.87
N GLN A 62 7.70 -17.92 20.14
CA GLN A 62 8.41 -19.16 19.85
C GLN A 62 9.70 -18.94 19.06
N ILE A 63 9.69 -18.07 18.05
CA ILE A 63 10.89 -17.76 17.26
C ILE A 63 11.90 -17.00 18.11
N CYS A 64 11.49 -15.92 18.79
CA CYS A 64 12.37 -15.07 19.60
C CYS A 64 12.93 -15.80 20.84
N ALA A 65 12.30 -16.89 21.29
CA ALA A 65 12.82 -17.70 22.38
C ALA A 65 14.10 -18.46 22.00
N ALA A 66 14.23 -18.86 20.73
CA ALA A 66 15.39 -19.58 20.22
C ALA A 66 16.66 -18.70 20.29
N PRO A 67 17.83 -19.29 20.58
CA PRO A 67 19.08 -18.55 20.54
C PRO A 67 19.32 -18.04 19.13
N ASP A 68 19.85 -16.82 19.02
CA ASP A 68 20.24 -16.24 17.74
C ASP A 68 19.10 -16.10 16.72
N SER A 69 17.94 -15.69 17.21
CA SER A 69 16.70 -15.67 16.43
C SER A 69 16.43 -14.31 15.79
N ARG A 70 15.92 -14.36 14.56
CA ARG A 70 15.32 -13.20 13.89
C ARG A 70 13.93 -13.56 13.41
N ALA A 71 12.97 -12.68 13.68
CA ALA A 71 11.59 -12.77 13.21
C ALA A 71 11.22 -11.48 12.47
N ALA A 72 10.32 -11.60 11.49
CA ALA A 72 9.75 -10.44 10.80
C ALA A 72 8.23 -10.51 10.78
N LEU A 73 7.58 -9.42 11.17
CA LEU A 73 6.16 -9.17 10.98
C LEU A 73 5.99 -8.33 9.71
N VAL A 74 5.42 -8.95 8.67
CA VAL A 74 5.24 -8.33 7.36
C VAL A 74 3.76 -8.18 7.07
N GLY A 75 3.31 -6.99 6.73
CA GLY A 75 1.93 -6.80 6.32
C GLY A 75 1.65 -5.41 5.79
N LEU A 76 0.46 -5.24 5.22
CA LEU A 76 0.03 -3.97 4.64
C LEU A 76 0.06 -2.84 5.69
N GLY A 77 0.35 -1.60 5.25
CA GLY A 77 0.33 -0.45 6.14
C GLY A 77 -1.00 -0.33 6.89
N GLY A 78 -0.93 -0.19 8.22
CA GLY A 78 -2.11 -0.09 9.10
C GLY A 78 -2.66 -1.40 9.65
N VAL A 79 -2.09 -2.56 9.26
CA VAL A 79 -2.58 -3.89 9.70
C VAL A 79 -2.26 -4.24 11.16
N GLY A 80 -1.36 -3.48 11.78
CA GLY A 80 -1.01 -3.59 13.20
C GLY A 80 0.32 -4.29 13.52
N SER A 81 1.22 -4.48 12.55
CA SER A 81 2.54 -5.11 12.78
C SER A 81 3.36 -4.45 13.89
N SER A 82 3.43 -3.11 13.91
CA SER A 82 4.11 -2.38 15.00
C SER A 82 3.41 -2.55 16.35
N GLN A 83 2.08 -2.64 16.38
CA GLN A 83 1.35 -2.91 17.63
C GLN A 83 1.63 -4.30 18.19
N LEU A 84 1.70 -5.32 17.31
CA LEU A 84 2.13 -6.66 17.71
C LEU A 84 3.55 -6.66 18.27
N ALA A 85 4.47 -5.90 17.67
CA ALA A 85 5.83 -5.77 18.18
C ALA A 85 5.87 -5.08 19.56
N ILE A 86 5.07 -4.02 19.77
CA ILE A 86 4.95 -3.35 21.07
C ILE A 86 4.46 -4.34 22.14
N GLU A 87 3.37 -5.07 21.86
CA GLU A 87 2.82 -6.04 22.81
C GLU A 87 3.81 -7.18 23.12
N HIS A 88 4.49 -7.72 22.10
CA HIS A 88 5.54 -8.72 22.30
C HIS A 88 6.68 -8.22 23.19
N ALA A 89 7.09 -6.97 22.99
CA ALA A 89 8.15 -6.33 23.77
C ALA A 89 7.76 -6.20 25.26
N TYR A 90 6.51 -5.81 25.55
CA TYR A 90 5.98 -5.80 26.92
C TYR A 90 5.87 -7.20 27.54
N ARG A 91 5.44 -8.21 26.77
CA ARG A 91 5.38 -9.60 27.25
C ARG A 91 6.75 -10.16 27.58
N THR A 92 7.73 -9.92 26.71
CA THR A 92 9.12 -10.32 26.92
C THR A 92 9.65 -9.78 28.23
N ARG A 93 9.38 -8.49 28.52
CA ARG A 93 9.78 -7.86 29.78
C ARG A 93 9.05 -8.43 30.99
N LYS A 94 7.75 -8.74 30.85
CA LYS A 94 6.96 -9.35 31.93
C LYS A 94 7.44 -10.77 32.26
N GLN A 95 7.84 -11.54 31.25
CA GLN A 95 8.36 -12.90 31.41
C GLN A 95 9.77 -12.91 32.02
N SER A 96 10.62 -11.92 31.69
CA SER A 96 11.98 -11.79 32.22
C SER A 96 12.32 -10.33 32.52
N SER A 97 12.35 -9.99 33.82
CA SER A 97 12.82 -8.68 34.29
C SER A 97 14.34 -8.49 34.15
N GLU A 98 15.05 -9.48 33.62
CA GLU A 98 16.49 -9.40 33.32
C GLU A 98 16.76 -9.20 31.82
N THR A 99 15.72 -9.24 30.98
CA THR A 99 15.88 -9.03 29.53
C THR A 99 15.83 -7.54 29.19
N TRP A 100 16.80 -7.08 28.40
CA TRP A 100 16.79 -5.76 27.77
C TRP A 100 15.83 -5.74 26.58
N VAL A 101 15.14 -4.63 26.39
CA VAL A 101 14.28 -4.43 25.23
C VAL A 101 14.57 -3.06 24.64
N PHE A 102 15.04 -3.05 23.40
CA PHE A 102 15.43 -1.85 22.68
C PHE A 102 14.53 -1.65 21.46
N TRP A 103 14.15 -0.40 21.22
CA TRP A 103 13.36 0.01 20.06
C TRP A 103 14.19 0.87 19.12
N VAL A 104 14.26 0.48 17.85
CA VAL A 104 15.01 1.19 16.81
C VAL A 104 14.06 1.62 15.71
N HIS A 105 14.01 2.93 15.44
CA HIS A 105 13.29 3.46 14.29
C HIS A 105 14.14 3.26 13.04
N ALA A 106 13.72 2.34 12.18
CA ALA A 106 14.48 1.91 11.00
C ALA A 106 13.84 2.37 9.68
N SER A 107 13.05 3.45 9.70
CA SER A 107 12.40 4.03 8.53
C SER A 107 13.38 4.71 7.56
N ASN A 108 14.55 5.16 8.05
CA ASN A 108 15.66 5.67 7.25
C ASN A 108 16.98 5.62 8.03
N ALA A 109 18.09 5.87 7.34
CA ALA A 109 19.44 5.80 7.92
C ALA A 109 19.67 6.77 9.09
N ALA A 110 19.16 8.01 9.01
CA ALA A 110 19.37 9.02 10.04
C ALA A 110 18.68 8.64 11.36
N ARG A 111 17.43 8.16 11.29
CA ARG A 111 16.70 7.69 12.47
C ARG A 111 17.28 6.41 13.05
N PHE A 112 17.75 5.51 12.17
CA PHE A 112 18.43 4.30 12.59
C PHE A 112 19.72 4.64 13.37
N GLU A 113 20.53 5.58 12.89
CA GLU A 113 21.71 6.06 13.61
C GLU A 113 21.35 6.70 14.95
N GLN A 114 20.34 7.58 14.98
CA GLN A 114 19.90 8.22 16.22
C GLN A 114 19.46 7.19 17.26
N SER A 115 18.66 6.19 16.87
CA SER A 115 18.26 5.11 17.80
C SER A 115 19.45 4.31 18.33
N PHE A 116 20.50 4.08 17.54
CA PHE A 116 21.73 3.43 18.03
C PHE A 116 22.51 4.33 19.02
N ARG A 117 22.50 5.65 18.82
CA ARG A 117 23.05 6.62 19.79
C ARG A 117 22.28 6.59 21.10
N ASP A 118 20.95 6.58 21.02
CA ASP A 118 20.07 6.51 22.19
C ASP A 118 20.29 5.22 22.99
N ILE A 119 20.46 4.07 22.31
CA ILE A 119 20.80 2.80 22.96
C ILE A 119 22.17 2.89 23.66
N ALA A 120 23.18 3.42 22.98
CA ALA A 120 24.52 3.55 23.55
C ALA A 120 24.52 4.46 24.78
N ASP A 121 23.73 5.54 24.76
CA ASP A 121 23.52 6.43 25.91
C ASP A 121 22.78 5.73 27.05
N GLN A 122 21.73 4.97 26.75
CA GLN A 122 20.95 4.24 27.74
C GLN A 122 21.78 3.20 28.47
N VAL A 123 22.62 2.44 27.76
CA VAL A 123 23.48 1.40 28.35
C VAL A 123 24.86 1.93 28.78
N LYS A 124 25.11 3.22 28.55
CA LYS A 124 26.32 3.96 28.97
C LYS A 124 27.62 3.38 28.39
N ILE A 125 27.64 3.09 27.09
CA ILE A 125 28.84 2.58 26.40
C ILE A 125 29.95 3.64 26.43
N ALA A 126 31.19 3.21 26.67
CA ALA A 126 32.36 4.09 26.60
C ALA A 126 32.62 4.54 25.15
N GLY A 127 32.98 5.82 24.96
CA GLY A 127 33.22 6.41 23.64
C GLY A 127 31.96 6.88 22.91
N ARG A 128 30.76 6.72 23.49
CA ARG A 128 29.49 7.14 22.87
C ARG A 128 29.37 8.66 22.67
N GLN A 129 30.07 9.45 23.50
CA GLN A 129 30.06 10.91 23.46
C GLN A 129 30.96 11.47 22.35
N ASP A 130 31.81 10.64 21.74
CA ASP A 130 32.63 11.05 20.60
C ASP A 130 31.77 11.10 19.32
N PRO A 131 31.59 12.28 18.69
CA PRO A 131 30.82 12.39 17.45
C PRO A 131 31.39 11.58 16.29
N GLN A 132 32.69 11.27 16.31
CA GLN A 132 33.39 10.49 15.29
C GLN A 132 33.43 8.99 15.58
N ALA A 133 32.97 8.56 16.76
CA ALA A 133 32.89 7.15 17.08
C ALA A 133 31.88 6.44 16.17
N ASN A 134 32.26 5.24 15.72
CA ASN A 134 31.34 4.35 15.01
C ASN A 134 30.36 3.76 16.03
N ILE A 135 29.22 4.44 16.21
CA ILE A 135 28.20 4.06 17.18
C ILE A 135 27.66 2.65 16.95
N PHE A 136 27.53 2.24 15.69
CA PHE A 136 27.05 0.90 15.34
C PHE A 136 27.99 -0.20 15.82
N LYS A 137 29.31 0.03 15.71
CA LYS A 137 30.31 -0.90 16.24
C LYS A 137 30.23 -0.98 17.77
N LEU A 138 30.15 0.17 18.44
CA LEU A 138 30.08 0.22 19.90
C LEU A 138 28.87 -0.56 20.43
N VAL A 139 27.69 -0.33 19.87
CA VAL A 139 26.46 -1.04 20.24
C VAL A 139 26.54 -2.52 19.87
N HIS A 140 27.04 -2.86 18.67
CA HIS A 140 27.24 -4.25 18.26
C HIS A 140 28.11 -5.03 19.25
N ASP A 141 29.26 -4.48 19.61
CA ASP A 141 30.23 -5.13 20.50
C ASP A 141 29.60 -5.30 21.89
N TRP A 142 28.87 -4.29 22.39
CA TRP A 142 28.11 -4.39 23.65
C TRP A 142 27.01 -5.46 23.61
N LEU A 143 26.24 -5.55 22.52
CA LEU A 143 25.18 -6.56 22.35
C LEU A 143 25.76 -7.98 22.30
N CYS A 144 26.93 -8.17 21.69
CA CYS A 144 27.65 -9.45 21.68
C CYS A 144 28.17 -9.85 23.07
N ASP A 145 28.72 -8.90 23.81
CA ASP A 145 29.34 -9.13 25.12
C ASP A 145 28.33 -9.14 26.29
N SER A 146 27.07 -8.80 26.02
CA SER A 146 26.03 -8.69 27.04
C SER A 146 25.79 -10.02 27.76
N ARG A 147 25.79 -9.97 29.10
CA ARG A 147 25.49 -11.14 29.93
C ARG A 147 24.00 -11.40 30.03
N GLN A 148 23.18 -10.38 29.84
CA GLN A 148 21.73 -10.49 29.91
C GLN A 148 21.14 -10.79 28.53
N ARG A 149 19.94 -11.37 28.50
CA ARG A 149 19.19 -11.49 27.25
C ARG A 149 18.77 -10.11 26.77
N TRP A 150 18.62 -9.97 25.46
CA TRP A 150 18.12 -8.75 24.85
C TRP A 150 17.21 -9.03 23.65
N LEU A 151 16.26 -8.14 23.44
CA LEU A 151 15.39 -8.07 22.27
C LEU A 151 15.60 -6.71 21.60
N LEU A 152 15.92 -6.73 20.30
CA LEU A 152 16.05 -5.54 19.48
C LEU A 152 14.90 -5.49 18.48
N VAL A 153 14.01 -4.50 18.61
CA VAL A 153 12.90 -4.29 17.68
C VAL A 153 13.31 -3.26 16.64
N LEU A 154 13.35 -3.65 15.37
CA LEU A 154 13.58 -2.77 14.23
C LEU A 154 12.23 -2.42 13.59
N ASP A 155 11.74 -1.21 13.85
CA ASP A 155 10.42 -0.79 13.42
C ASP A 155 10.44 -0.03 12.08
N ASN A 156 9.50 -0.35 11.19
CA ASN A 156 9.31 0.26 9.86
C ASN A 156 10.50 0.12 8.90
N VAL A 157 11.07 -1.09 8.79
CA VAL A 157 12.14 -1.38 7.81
C VAL A 157 11.57 -1.52 6.40
N ASP A 158 10.97 -0.46 5.86
CA ASP A 158 10.31 -0.48 4.55
C ASP A 158 11.32 -0.44 3.39
N ASP A 159 12.49 0.16 3.61
CA ASP A 159 13.60 0.22 2.67
C ASP A 159 14.90 -0.33 3.30
N ALA A 160 15.19 -1.61 3.06
CA ALA A 160 16.41 -2.23 3.60
C ALA A 160 17.71 -1.79 2.90
N ARG A 161 17.67 -1.01 1.80
CA ARG A 161 18.87 -0.71 1.01
C ARG A 161 19.92 0.07 1.80
N PHE A 162 19.50 0.96 2.69
CA PHE A 162 20.46 1.69 3.55
C PHE A 162 21.17 0.75 4.55
N LEU A 163 20.58 -0.40 4.88
CA LEU A 163 21.20 -1.42 5.72
C LEU A 163 22.18 -2.31 4.94
N LEU A 164 21.90 -2.53 3.65
CA LEU A 164 22.66 -3.42 2.77
C LEU A 164 23.79 -2.71 2.03
N GLY A 165 23.66 -1.41 1.77
CA GLY A 165 24.64 -0.62 1.05
C GLY A 165 25.94 -0.46 1.84
N SER A 166 27.07 -0.69 1.17
CA SER A 166 28.35 -0.12 1.60
C SER A 166 28.35 1.35 1.15
N GLN A 167 28.51 2.32 2.06
CA GLN A 167 28.63 3.74 1.70
C GLN A 167 29.98 4.01 0.99
N ALA A 168 30.14 3.49 -0.23
CA ALA A 168 31.33 3.70 -1.05
C ALA A 168 31.04 4.52 -2.32
N ASN A 169 29.78 4.70 -2.75
CA ASN A 169 29.44 5.50 -3.92
C ASN A 169 28.09 6.22 -3.73
N ALA A 170 28.11 7.39 -3.10
CA ALA A 170 27.05 8.38 -3.23
C ALA A 170 27.68 9.66 -3.81
N ASP A 171 27.80 9.68 -5.14
CA ASP A 171 28.20 10.88 -5.86
C ASP A 171 27.04 11.88 -5.91
N GLY A 172 27.33 13.12 -5.48
CA GLY A 172 26.64 14.31 -5.97
C GLY A 172 25.52 14.88 -5.11
N GLN A 173 25.90 15.80 -4.22
CA GLN A 173 25.06 16.85 -3.60
C GLN A 173 24.18 16.44 -2.40
N GLY A 174 24.78 16.58 -1.21
CA GLY A 174 24.08 16.64 0.06
C GLY A 174 25.08 16.52 1.21
N GLN A 175 25.56 17.67 1.71
CA GLN A 175 26.53 17.74 2.81
C GLN A 175 25.97 17.06 4.06
N SER A 176 26.52 15.90 4.40
CA SER A 176 26.52 15.33 5.73
C SER A 176 27.98 15.11 6.13
N THR A 177 28.45 15.92 7.06
CA THR A 177 29.74 15.77 7.74
C THR A 177 29.65 14.53 8.64
N ASN A 178 30.10 13.36 8.16
CA ASN A 178 30.57 12.19 8.96
C ASN A 178 30.91 10.94 8.09
N ALA A 179 31.13 11.09 6.79
CA ALA A 179 31.29 9.97 5.84
C ALA A 179 32.65 9.23 5.87
N GLN A 180 33.37 9.18 6.99
CA GLN A 180 34.68 8.50 7.09
C GLN A 180 34.73 7.27 8.03
N ALA A 181 33.64 6.88 8.70
CA ALA A 181 33.71 5.88 9.79
C ALA A 181 33.04 4.50 9.54
N ILE A 182 32.26 4.31 8.48
CA ILE A 182 31.49 3.06 8.26
C ILE A 182 32.18 2.19 7.19
N GLN A 183 32.99 1.22 7.63
CA GLN A 183 33.79 0.34 6.75
C GLN A 183 33.00 -0.85 6.15
N LYS A 184 31.78 -1.15 6.64
CA LYS A 184 30.95 -2.31 6.24
C LYS A 184 29.45 -1.98 6.31
N PRO A 185 28.57 -2.68 5.55
CA PRO A 185 27.12 -2.46 5.57
C PRO A 185 26.51 -2.46 6.98
N LEU A 186 25.50 -1.63 7.23
CA LEU A 186 24.91 -1.49 8.58
C LEU A 186 24.30 -2.80 9.10
N ARG A 187 23.80 -3.66 8.19
CA ARG A 187 23.32 -5.01 8.52
C ARG A 187 24.36 -5.84 9.27
N GLU A 188 25.65 -5.63 9.01
CA GLU A 188 26.74 -6.38 9.67
C GLU A 188 27.06 -5.89 11.08
N TYR A 189 26.37 -4.86 11.57
CA TYR A 189 26.37 -4.46 12.98
C TYR A 189 25.13 -4.95 13.73
N LEU A 190 24.22 -5.67 13.07
CA LEU A 190 23.17 -6.43 13.73
C LEU A 190 23.73 -7.81 14.08
N PRO A 191 24.07 -8.09 15.35
CA PRO A 191 24.79 -9.30 15.71
C PRO A 191 23.93 -10.56 15.55
N TYR A 192 24.63 -11.69 15.47
CA TYR A 192 24.06 -13.01 15.69
C TYR A 192 24.60 -13.51 17.03
N CYS A 193 23.76 -13.67 18.05
CA CYS A 193 24.21 -14.10 19.37
C CYS A 193 23.15 -14.90 20.14
N GLU A 194 23.59 -15.86 20.95
CA GLU A 194 22.70 -16.80 21.66
C GLU A 194 21.72 -16.13 22.64
N ARG A 195 22.08 -14.94 23.13
CA ARG A 195 21.30 -14.17 24.11
C ARG A 195 20.47 -13.05 23.48
N GLY A 196 20.59 -12.86 22.17
CA GLY A 196 19.91 -11.83 21.41
C GLY A 196 18.78 -12.38 20.55
N SER A 197 17.76 -11.55 20.36
CA SER A 197 16.71 -11.78 19.39
C SER A 197 16.40 -10.46 18.68
N ILE A 198 16.10 -10.53 17.38
CA ILE A 198 15.74 -9.36 16.58
C ILE A 198 14.33 -9.55 16.01
N LEU A 199 13.45 -8.60 16.29
CA LEU A 199 12.12 -8.54 15.69
C LEU A 199 12.05 -7.38 14.71
N VAL A 200 11.69 -7.66 13.47
CA VAL A 200 11.56 -6.67 12.41
C VAL A 200 10.08 -6.42 12.11
N THR A 201 9.66 -5.17 11.99
CA THR A 201 8.37 -4.81 11.38
C THR A 201 8.61 -4.13 10.05
N THR A 202 7.86 -4.51 9.03
CA THR A 202 7.98 -3.90 7.70
C THR A 202 6.71 -4.10 6.88
N ARG A 203 6.47 -3.19 5.94
CA ARG A 203 5.43 -3.32 4.90
C ARG A 203 5.98 -3.95 3.62
N ASN A 204 7.28 -4.21 3.57
CA ASN A 204 7.99 -4.72 2.42
C ASN A 204 8.60 -6.10 2.71
N LYS A 205 8.03 -7.13 2.10
CA LYS A 205 8.47 -8.52 2.20
C LYS A 205 9.87 -8.73 1.64
N GLU A 206 10.29 -7.97 0.62
CA GLU A 206 11.66 -8.02 0.11
C GLU A 206 12.65 -7.54 1.19
N ALA A 207 12.32 -6.45 1.88
CA ALA A 207 13.13 -5.93 2.99
C ALA A 207 13.23 -6.96 4.13
N ALA A 208 12.15 -7.67 4.46
CA ALA A 208 12.17 -8.76 5.43
C ALA A 208 13.09 -9.91 5.01
N ARG A 209 13.01 -10.38 3.75
CA ARG A 209 13.87 -11.47 3.22
C ARG A 209 15.36 -11.14 3.27
N ASN A 210 15.72 -9.86 3.20
CA ASN A 210 17.10 -9.41 3.30
C ASN A 210 17.67 -9.47 4.74
N LEU A 211 16.82 -9.57 5.76
CA LEU A 211 17.18 -9.50 7.18
C LEU A 211 16.85 -10.77 7.97
N VAL A 212 15.84 -11.53 7.52
CA VAL A 212 15.24 -12.65 8.24
C VAL A 212 15.03 -13.82 7.29
N GLU A 213 15.28 -15.04 7.78
CA GLU A 213 15.03 -16.27 7.02
C GLU A 213 13.54 -16.43 6.66
N GLN A 214 13.24 -16.93 5.46
CA GLN A 214 11.88 -17.05 4.93
C GLN A 214 10.88 -17.77 5.86
N ARG A 215 11.34 -18.76 6.64
CA ARG A 215 10.50 -19.52 7.60
C ARG A 215 10.06 -18.70 8.83
N ASN A 216 10.81 -17.65 9.15
CA ASN A 216 10.59 -16.77 10.30
C ASN A 216 9.91 -15.44 9.90
N ILE A 217 9.52 -15.31 8.63
CA ILE A 217 8.67 -14.22 8.15
C ILE A 217 7.21 -14.60 8.41
N ILE A 218 6.52 -13.80 9.21
CA ILE A 218 5.13 -13.97 9.59
C ILE A 218 4.30 -12.91 8.84
N SER A 219 3.37 -13.37 8.01
CA SER A 219 2.40 -12.48 7.35
C SER A 219 1.36 -12.02 8.37
N VAL A 220 1.14 -10.72 8.45
CA VAL A 220 0.11 -10.10 9.28
C VAL A 220 -1.02 -9.65 8.35
N GLU A 221 -2.12 -10.38 8.37
CA GLU A 221 -3.34 -10.08 7.62
C GLU A 221 -4.26 -9.14 8.42
N PRO A 222 -5.27 -8.48 7.82
CA PRO A 222 -6.30 -7.74 8.55
C PRO A 222 -6.93 -8.53 9.70
N MET A 223 -7.58 -7.84 10.64
CA MET A 223 -8.28 -8.54 11.72
C MET A 223 -9.39 -9.41 11.12
N ASP A 224 -9.65 -10.57 11.73
CA ASP A 224 -10.92 -11.24 11.49
C ASP A 224 -12.09 -10.42 12.09
N GLU A 225 -13.31 -10.77 11.74
CA GLU A 225 -14.51 -10.05 12.19
C GLU A 225 -14.58 -9.97 13.72
N ALA A 226 -14.30 -11.06 14.44
CA ALA A 226 -14.38 -11.08 15.90
C ALA A 226 -13.32 -10.16 16.54
N GLN A 227 -12.08 -10.21 16.05
CA GLN A 227 -10.98 -9.35 16.49
C GLN A 227 -11.27 -7.87 16.21
N ALA A 228 -11.79 -7.57 15.02
CA ALA A 228 -12.09 -6.21 14.60
C ALA A 228 -13.21 -5.59 15.43
N LEU A 229 -14.30 -6.33 15.67
CA LEU A 229 -15.40 -5.89 16.52
C LEU A 229 -14.94 -5.70 17.96
N ALA A 230 -14.13 -6.61 18.50
CA ALA A 230 -13.57 -6.47 19.83
C ALA A 230 -12.73 -5.20 19.97
N LEU A 231 -11.86 -4.89 18.99
CA LEU A 231 -11.07 -3.67 19.01
C LEU A 231 -11.97 -2.44 18.89
N PHE A 232 -12.92 -2.46 17.96
CA PHE A 232 -13.72 -1.29 17.64
C PHE A 232 -14.65 -0.90 18.79
N LYS A 233 -15.29 -1.88 19.44
CA LYS A 233 -16.13 -1.67 20.63
C LYS A 233 -15.32 -1.10 21.80
N LYS A 234 -14.13 -1.64 22.08
CA LYS A 234 -13.24 -1.09 23.12
C LYS A 234 -12.91 0.39 22.86
N LYS A 235 -12.60 0.74 21.61
CA LYS A 235 -12.25 2.13 21.24
C LYS A 235 -13.44 3.09 21.20
N LEU A 236 -14.64 2.58 20.96
CA LEU A 236 -15.89 3.35 21.02
C LEU A 236 -16.49 3.43 22.43
N GLU A 237 -15.94 2.69 23.39
CA GLU A 237 -16.53 2.48 24.74
C GLU A 237 -17.98 1.98 24.65
N ALA A 238 -18.28 1.13 23.65
CA ALA A 238 -19.61 0.59 23.41
C ALA A 238 -19.84 -0.72 24.21
N GLU A 239 -20.96 -0.81 24.92
CA GLU A 239 -21.31 -1.98 25.75
C GLU A 239 -22.17 -3.03 25.04
N GLU A 240 -22.85 -2.67 23.94
CA GLU A 240 -23.79 -3.56 23.23
C GLU A 240 -23.38 -3.83 21.78
N ASP A 241 -23.91 -4.94 21.23
CA ASP A 241 -23.79 -5.29 19.82
C ASP A 241 -24.71 -4.39 19.00
N ASP A 242 -24.10 -3.46 18.26
CA ASP A 242 -24.77 -2.55 17.33
C ASP A 242 -24.50 -2.98 15.89
N ASP A 243 -25.56 -3.18 15.11
CA ASP A 243 -25.50 -3.56 13.70
C ASP A 243 -24.67 -2.53 12.89
N ASP A 244 -24.74 -1.25 13.26
CA ASP A 244 -23.97 -0.19 12.59
C ASP A 244 -22.46 -0.34 12.82
N ILE A 245 -22.05 -0.84 14.00
CA ILE A 245 -20.63 -1.13 14.31
C ILE A 245 -20.13 -2.28 13.44
N VAL A 246 -20.95 -3.32 13.27
CA VAL A 246 -20.62 -4.47 12.42
C VAL A 246 -20.48 -4.03 10.97
N GLU A 247 -21.44 -3.25 10.48
CA GLU A 247 -21.48 -2.81 9.10
C GLU A 247 -20.34 -1.84 8.77
N LEU A 248 -19.99 -0.94 9.71
CA LEU A 248 -18.86 -0.04 9.55
C LEU A 248 -17.51 -0.78 9.65
N ALA A 249 -17.37 -1.75 10.55
CA ALA A 249 -16.14 -2.55 10.64
C ALA A 249 -15.87 -3.31 9.33
N ALA A 250 -16.91 -3.88 8.72
CA ALA A 250 -16.83 -4.52 7.41
C ALA A 250 -16.49 -3.50 6.30
N ALA A 251 -17.09 -2.31 6.33
CA ALA A 251 -16.81 -1.24 5.35
C ALA A 251 -15.36 -0.71 5.44
N LEU A 252 -14.74 -0.80 6.62
CA LEU A 252 -13.32 -0.49 6.86
C LEU A 252 -12.39 -1.69 6.63
N GLU A 253 -12.93 -2.78 6.07
CA GLU A 253 -12.24 -4.06 5.79
C GLU A 253 -11.44 -4.58 6.98
N TYR A 254 -11.99 -4.40 8.18
CA TYR A 254 -11.38 -4.89 9.43
C TYR A 254 -9.93 -4.42 9.65
N MET A 255 -9.56 -3.29 9.03
CA MET A 255 -8.23 -2.72 9.11
C MET A 255 -8.03 -1.99 10.44
N PRO A 256 -7.13 -2.45 11.35
CA PRO A 256 -7.04 -1.91 12.71
C PRO A 256 -6.84 -0.40 12.76
N LEU A 257 -5.95 0.12 11.92
CA LEU A 257 -5.72 1.56 11.88
C LEU A 257 -6.96 2.34 11.43
N ALA A 258 -7.70 1.84 10.45
CA ALA A 258 -8.92 2.49 9.97
C ALA A 258 -10.02 2.47 11.05
N LEU A 259 -10.16 1.36 11.79
CA LEU A 259 -11.09 1.23 12.92
C LEU A 259 -10.76 2.24 14.02
N VAL A 260 -9.49 2.34 14.45
CA VAL A 260 -9.08 3.27 15.51
C VAL A 260 -9.24 4.72 15.04
N GLN A 261 -8.94 5.04 13.77
CA GLN A 261 -9.19 6.37 13.21
C GLN A 261 -10.68 6.73 13.20
N ALA A 262 -11.54 5.81 12.77
CA ALA A 262 -12.99 6.02 12.76
C ALA A 262 -13.52 6.22 14.18
N ALA A 263 -13.13 5.37 15.13
CA ALA A 263 -13.51 5.49 16.54
C ALA A 263 -13.09 6.85 17.13
N ALA A 264 -11.85 7.26 16.90
CA ALA A 264 -11.34 8.53 17.37
C ALA A 264 -12.11 9.71 16.77
N TYR A 265 -12.46 9.65 15.49
CA TYR A 265 -13.27 10.69 14.84
C TYR A 265 -14.67 10.79 15.43
N ILE A 266 -15.34 9.64 15.59
CA ILE A 266 -16.70 9.55 16.14
C ILE A 266 -16.69 10.12 17.56
N TRP A 267 -15.73 9.71 18.38
CA TRP A 267 -15.58 10.19 19.75
C TRP A 267 -15.33 11.70 19.83
N GLN A 268 -14.40 12.23 19.03
CA GLN A 268 -14.11 13.67 18.98
C GLN A 268 -15.27 14.51 18.44
N SER A 269 -16.10 13.90 17.59
CA SER A 269 -17.26 14.55 16.96
C SER A 269 -18.55 14.32 17.73
N ALA A 270 -18.53 13.54 18.82
CA ALA A 270 -19.68 13.30 19.66
C ALA A 270 -20.16 14.59 20.35
N PRO A 271 -21.47 14.81 20.52
CA PRO A 271 -22.59 13.92 20.14
C PRO A 271 -23.10 14.15 18.70
N ARG A 272 -22.40 14.93 17.88
CA ARG A 272 -22.87 15.34 16.54
C ARG A 272 -22.65 14.29 15.46
N CYS A 273 -21.92 13.23 15.77
CA CYS A 273 -21.63 12.12 14.88
C CYS A 273 -21.83 10.81 15.65
N SER A 274 -22.77 9.98 15.20
CA SER A 274 -22.92 8.58 15.62
C SER A 274 -22.22 7.64 14.64
N VAL A 275 -22.12 6.35 14.99
CA VAL A 275 -21.61 5.30 14.10
C VAL A 275 -22.41 5.26 12.79
N ALA A 276 -23.75 5.28 12.87
CA ALA A 276 -24.66 5.35 11.72
C ALA A 276 -24.36 6.55 10.80
N GLN A 277 -24.20 7.74 11.38
CA GLN A 277 -23.93 8.98 10.63
C GLN A 277 -22.56 8.94 9.94
N TYR A 278 -21.55 8.41 10.64
CA TYR A 278 -20.24 8.19 10.04
C TYR A 278 -20.32 7.22 8.87
N LEU A 279 -21.04 6.11 9.01
CA LEU A 279 -21.22 5.11 7.96
C LEU A 279 -21.95 5.67 6.74
N GLU A 280 -22.98 6.48 6.94
CA GLU A 280 -23.67 7.19 5.86
C GLU A 280 -22.72 8.13 5.11
N GLU A 281 -21.96 8.96 5.83
CA GLU A 281 -20.97 9.87 5.23
C GLU A 281 -19.86 9.08 4.50
N PHE A 282 -19.40 7.98 5.08
CA PHE A 282 -18.43 7.08 4.48
C PHE A 282 -18.97 6.43 3.20
N ARG A 283 -20.26 6.12 3.11
CA ARG A 283 -20.84 5.52 1.90
C ARG A 283 -21.18 6.54 0.81
N ARG A 284 -21.28 7.82 1.16
CA ARG A 284 -21.77 8.88 0.27
C ARG A 284 -20.95 9.03 -1.02
N SER A 285 -19.61 9.03 -0.92
CA SER A 285 -18.72 9.09 -2.08
C SER A 285 -17.29 8.71 -1.73
N GLU A 286 -16.47 8.39 -2.73
CA GLU A 286 -15.03 8.17 -2.54
C GLU A 286 -14.30 9.42 -2.00
N SER A 287 -14.77 10.61 -2.37
CA SER A 287 -14.22 11.85 -1.84
C SER A 287 -14.45 11.96 -0.33
N GLU A 288 -15.64 11.58 0.16
CA GLU A 288 -15.93 11.56 1.59
C GLU A 288 -15.17 10.46 2.32
N LYS A 289 -15.12 9.23 1.78
CA LYS A 289 -14.27 8.17 2.34
C LYS A 289 -12.85 8.65 2.55
N THR A 290 -12.29 9.27 1.52
CA THR A 290 -10.92 9.77 1.58
C THR A 290 -10.78 10.91 2.59
N SER A 291 -11.75 11.83 2.65
CA SER A 291 -11.77 12.93 3.62
C SER A 291 -11.73 12.43 5.06
N LEU A 292 -12.58 11.44 5.38
CA LEU A 292 -12.66 10.84 6.71
C LEU A 292 -11.37 10.07 7.07
N LEU A 293 -10.84 9.26 6.15
CA LEU A 293 -9.65 8.45 6.39
C LEU A 293 -8.33 9.25 6.37
N ASN A 294 -8.34 10.44 5.76
CA ASN A 294 -7.20 11.36 5.76
C ASN A 294 -7.01 12.14 7.06
N ARG A 295 -8.03 12.21 7.91
CA ARG A 295 -7.90 12.95 9.16
C ARG A 295 -6.92 12.24 10.10
N GLU A 296 -5.91 13.00 10.54
CA GLU A 296 -4.98 12.54 11.56
C GLU A 296 -5.71 12.52 12.90
N ALA A 297 -6.07 11.32 13.35
CA ALA A 297 -6.38 11.13 14.76
C ALA A 297 -5.04 11.22 15.50
N GLY A 298 -4.84 12.25 16.31
CA GLY A 298 -3.65 12.38 17.16
C GLY A 298 -3.57 11.18 18.12
N GLN A 299 -2.86 10.14 17.72
CA GLN A 299 -2.71 8.91 18.50
C GLN A 299 -1.39 8.98 19.27
N LEU A 300 -1.48 8.97 20.60
CA LEU A 300 -0.33 9.01 21.52
C LEU A 300 0.60 7.77 21.40
N ARG A 301 0.16 6.73 20.69
CA ARG A 301 0.86 5.44 20.55
C ARG A 301 1.45 5.22 19.17
N ARG A 302 1.72 6.32 18.45
CA ARG A 302 2.39 6.30 17.16
C ARG A 302 3.56 7.27 17.18
N ASP A 303 4.57 6.95 16.39
CA ASP A 303 5.69 7.83 16.13
C ASP A 303 5.17 9.20 15.64
N PRO A 304 5.47 10.31 16.34
CA PRO A 304 4.96 11.65 16.00
C PRO A 304 5.31 12.10 14.56
N GLU A 305 6.39 11.56 14.01
CA GLU A 305 6.82 11.82 12.63
C GLU A 305 6.17 10.86 11.60
N ALA A 306 5.57 9.76 12.06
CA ALA A 306 4.84 8.84 11.20
C ALA A 306 3.44 9.40 10.90
N LYS A 307 3.14 9.55 9.61
CA LYS A 307 1.87 10.11 9.15
C LYS A 307 0.70 9.24 9.64
N ASN A 308 -0.28 9.86 10.32
CA ASN A 308 -1.31 9.14 11.09
C ASN A 308 -2.46 8.55 10.26
N SER A 309 -2.55 8.92 8.98
CA SER A 309 -3.62 8.47 8.08
C SER A 309 -3.32 7.16 7.35
N ILE A 310 -4.26 6.23 7.36
CA ILE A 310 -4.19 5.01 6.55
C ILE A 310 -3.96 5.30 5.06
N ILE A 311 -4.65 6.29 4.49
CA ILE A 311 -4.49 6.69 3.08
C ILE A 311 -3.06 7.15 2.82
N ILE A 312 -2.52 7.96 3.73
CA ILE A 312 -1.18 8.48 3.60
C ILE A 312 -0.13 7.36 3.72
N THR A 313 -0.36 6.37 4.61
CA THR A 313 0.56 5.24 4.72
C THR A 313 0.71 4.50 3.40
N TRP A 314 -0.38 4.27 2.65
CA TRP A 314 -0.28 3.64 1.33
C TRP A 314 0.23 4.57 0.24
N GLN A 315 -0.04 5.87 0.31
CA GLN A 315 0.59 6.83 -0.61
C GLN A 315 2.12 6.77 -0.52
N ILE A 316 2.69 6.63 0.68
CA ILE A 316 4.13 6.45 0.85
C ILE A 316 4.61 5.17 0.13
N SER A 317 3.90 4.05 0.29
CA SER A 317 4.24 2.79 -0.41
C SER A 317 4.13 2.91 -1.93
N PHE A 318 3.11 3.63 -2.41
CA PHE A 318 2.92 3.88 -3.84
C PHE A 318 4.01 4.80 -4.42
N GLU A 319 4.39 5.85 -3.71
CA GLU A 319 5.50 6.75 -4.11
C GLU A 319 6.84 6.01 -4.13
N TYR A 320 7.09 5.16 -3.13
CA TYR A 320 8.24 4.27 -3.12
C TYR A 320 8.23 3.39 -4.37
N LEU A 321 7.11 2.72 -4.66
CA LEU A 321 6.99 1.88 -5.85
C LEU A 321 7.22 2.68 -7.14
N ARG A 322 6.65 3.87 -7.25
CA ARG A 322 6.79 4.75 -8.42
C ARG A 322 8.24 5.15 -8.67
N HIS A 323 9.00 5.41 -7.61
CA HIS A 323 10.41 5.79 -7.70
C HIS A 323 11.32 4.62 -8.11
N HIS A 324 11.05 3.41 -7.61
CA HIS A 324 11.93 2.25 -7.81
C HIS A 324 11.52 1.36 -8.98
N ARG A 325 10.22 1.24 -9.24
CA ARG A 325 9.61 0.40 -10.27
C ARG A 325 8.39 1.12 -10.87
N PRO A 326 8.60 2.15 -11.72
CA PRO A 326 7.50 2.93 -12.30
C PRO A 326 6.44 2.08 -13.02
N THR A 327 6.86 0.99 -13.67
CA THR A 327 6.00 0.05 -14.40
C THR A 327 5.06 -0.76 -13.48
N ALA A 328 5.50 -1.10 -12.27
CA ALA A 328 4.65 -1.71 -11.27
C ALA A 328 3.62 -0.71 -10.71
N ALA A 329 4.02 0.56 -10.54
CA ALA A 329 3.09 1.62 -10.15
C ALA A 329 2.03 1.88 -11.24
N ASP A 330 2.42 1.84 -12.52
CA ASP A 330 1.49 1.89 -13.65
C ASP A 330 0.49 0.72 -13.60
N LEU A 331 0.98 -0.50 -13.32
CA LEU A 331 0.15 -1.69 -13.18
C LEU A 331 -0.89 -1.54 -12.06
N LEU A 332 -0.46 -1.10 -10.87
CA LEU A 332 -1.37 -0.85 -9.75
C LEU A 332 -2.39 0.25 -10.07
N SER A 333 -1.95 1.30 -10.78
CA SER A 333 -2.82 2.41 -11.21
C SER A 333 -3.94 1.89 -12.11
N LEU A 334 -3.62 1.02 -13.07
CA LEU A 334 -4.60 0.37 -13.93
C LEU A 334 -5.53 -0.58 -13.15
N MET A 335 -4.96 -1.44 -12.29
CA MET A 335 -5.73 -2.38 -11.46
C MET A 335 -6.76 -1.66 -10.57
N SER A 336 -6.47 -0.43 -10.14
CA SER A 336 -7.34 0.33 -9.24
C SER A 336 -8.73 0.69 -9.82
N PHE A 337 -8.96 0.51 -11.12
CA PHE A 337 -10.26 0.78 -11.76
C PHE A 337 -11.14 -0.47 -11.94
N PHE A 338 -10.58 -1.67 -11.80
CA PHE A 338 -11.35 -2.91 -11.86
C PHE A 338 -12.10 -3.15 -10.54
N ASP A 339 -13.07 -4.07 -10.54
CA ASP A 339 -13.52 -4.67 -9.28
C ASP A 339 -12.30 -5.15 -8.47
N ARG A 340 -12.31 -4.88 -7.17
CA ARG A 340 -11.19 -5.15 -6.26
C ARG A 340 -10.87 -6.64 -6.12
N GLN A 341 -11.81 -7.52 -6.46
CA GLN A 341 -11.63 -8.96 -6.46
C GLN A 341 -11.68 -9.50 -7.89
N GLY A 342 -11.04 -10.65 -8.11
CA GLY A 342 -11.24 -11.39 -9.35
C GLY A 342 -10.60 -10.79 -10.60
N ILE A 343 -9.61 -9.89 -10.48
CA ILE A 343 -8.99 -9.18 -11.61
C ILE A 343 -8.18 -10.18 -12.47
N PRO A 344 -8.60 -10.51 -13.70
CA PRO A 344 -7.89 -11.45 -14.55
C PRO A 344 -6.62 -10.83 -15.14
N GLU A 345 -5.55 -11.62 -15.23
CA GLU A 345 -4.28 -11.22 -15.85
C GLU A 345 -4.46 -10.68 -17.27
N THR A 346 -5.38 -11.29 -18.04
CA THR A 346 -5.66 -10.91 -19.43
C THR A 346 -6.07 -9.44 -19.59
N LEU A 347 -6.75 -8.86 -18.58
CA LEU A 347 -7.21 -7.47 -18.60
C LEU A 347 -6.10 -6.46 -18.34
N ILE A 348 -5.07 -6.85 -17.60
CA ILE A 348 -4.00 -5.95 -17.16
C ILE A 348 -2.70 -6.15 -17.96
N ASN A 349 -2.48 -7.35 -18.49
CA ASN A 349 -1.35 -7.67 -19.37
C ASN A 349 -1.66 -7.29 -20.84
N GLY A 350 -2.92 -7.40 -21.27
CA GLY A 350 -3.35 -7.10 -22.65
C GLY A 350 -3.11 -5.65 -23.13
N GLY A 351 -3.22 -4.67 -22.22
CA GLY A 351 -3.07 -3.24 -22.54
C GLY A 351 -1.64 -2.81 -22.93
N ARG A 352 -0.61 -3.47 -22.40
CA ARG A 352 0.80 -3.13 -22.71
C ARG A 352 1.19 -3.43 -24.16
N ARG A 353 0.50 -4.34 -24.84
CA ARG A 353 0.72 -4.63 -26.26
C ARG A 353 0.27 -3.49 -27.18
N VAL A 354 -0.68 -2.66 -26.77
CA VAL A 354 -1.28 -1.62 -27.63
C VAL A 354 -0.53 -0.29 -27.57
N GLU A 355 -0.01 0.14 -26.40
CA GLU A 355 0.75 1.40 -26.27
C GLU A 355 2.09 1.40 -27.05
N ARG A 356 2.73 0.24 -27.26
CA ARG A 356 3.94 0.14 -28.12
C ARG A 356 3.62 0.12 -29.61
N ALA A 357 2.43 -0.32 -30.01
CA ALA A 357 2.02 -0.31 -31.41
C ALA A 357 1.75 1.12 -31.92
N SER A 358 1.20 2.00 -31.06
CA SER A 358 0.97 3.40 -31.39
C SER A 358 2.25 4.25 -31.42
N THR A 359 3.30 3.88 -30.67
CA THR A 359 4.64 4.51 -30.77
C THR A 359 5.51 3.93 -31.91
N ALA A 360 5.22 2.71 -32.38
CA ALA A 360 5.93 2.08 -33.51
C ALA A 360 5.40 2.49 -34.90
N SER A 361 4.23 3.15 -34.98
CA SER A 361 3.60 3.54 -36.25
C SER A 361 4.39 4.59 -37.07
N ASN A 362 5.47 5.17 -36.55
CA ASN A 362 6.29 6.16 -37.26
C ASN A 362 7.63 5.66 -37.80
N ARG A 363 7.87 4.34 -37.87
CA ARG A 363 9.03 3.80 -38.61
C ARG A 363 8.64 2.58 -39.45
N ARG A 364 8.11 2.84 -40.65
CA ARG A 364 8.23 1.88 -41.76
C ARG A 364 9.53 2.17 -42.50
N GLU A 365 10.50 1.27 -42.38
CA GLU A 365 10.95 0.43 -43.51
C GLU A 365 12.17 -0.46 -43.14
N LYS A 366 12.10 -1.70 -43.65
CA LYS A 366 13.16 -2.70 -43.84
C LYS A 366 13.72 -3.44 -42.61
N SER A 367 13.20 -4.64 -42.35
CA SER A 367 13.91 -5.90 -42.71
C SER A 367 13.25 -7.12 -42.07
N THR A 368 13.06 -8.12 -42.91
CA THR A 368 12.58 -9.49 -42.67
C THR A 368 13.41 -10.26 -41.63
N ARG A 369 12.72 -11.17 -40.91
CA ARG A 369 13.25 -12.29 -40.09
C ARG A 369 13.96 -11.93 -38.78
N GLN A 370 13.28 -11.24 -37.87
CA GLN A 370 13.66 -11.31 -36.44
C GLN A 370 12.50 -11.10 -35.45
N GLN A 371 11.26 -11.47 -35.81
CA GLN A 371 10.11 -11.43 -34.89
C GLN A 371 9.86 -12.81 -34.25
N ARG A 372 10.78 -13.30 -33.41
CA ARG A 372 10.51 -14.44 -32.50
C ARG A 372 11.30 -14.40 -31.18
N ARG A 373 11.98 -13.29 -30.84
CA ARG A 373 12.78 -13.19 -29.59
C ARG A 373 12.39 -12.06 -28.63
N GLU A 374 11.37 -11.25 -28.94
CA GLU A 374 10.95 -10.14 -28.07
C GLU A 374 9.78 -10.49 -27.12
N SER A 375 9.22 -11.70 -27.21
CA SER A 375 8.11 -12.15 -26.35
C SER A 375 8.54 -12.52 -24.92
N ASP A 376 9.80 -12.91 -24.72
CA ASP A 376 10.26 -13.42 -23.42
C ASP A 376 10.60 -12.28 -22.43
N GLY A 377 10.94 -11.09 -22.94
CA GLY A 377 11.29 -9.94 -22.09
C GLY A 377 10.08 -9.25 -21.44
N ASP A 378 8.95 -9.17 -22.15
CA ASP A 378 7.75 -8.49 -21.65
C ASP A 378 7.05 -9.31 -20.54
N GLY A 379 7.04 -10.64 -20.65
CA GLY A 379 6.51 -11.53 -19.60
C GLY A 379 7.35 -11.49 -18.31
N VAL A 380 8.69 -11.45 -18.43
CA VAL A 380 9.59 -11.30 -17.28
C VAL A 380 9.39 -9.95 -16.59
N ASN A 381 9.15 -8.88 -17.34
CA ASN A 381 8.89 -7.56 -16.74
C ASN A 381 7.55 -7.52 -15.99
N PHE A 382 6.50 -8.14 -16.53
CA PHE A 382 5.21 -8.23 -15.87
C PHE A 382 5.29 -9.04 -14.56
N GLU A 383 5.95 -10.21 -14.57
CA GLU A 383 6.11 -11.02 -13.35
C GLU A 383 6.92 -10.28 -12.28
N ASN A 384 7.97 -9.55 -12.69
CA ASN A 384 8.73 -8.70 -11.77
C ASN A 384 7.87 -7.56 -11.19
N ASP A 385 7.01 -6.94 -11.99
CA ASP A 385 6.08 -5.91 -11.52
C ASP A 385 5.08 -6.48 -10.52
N VAL A 386 4.48 -7.65 -10.82
CA VAL A 386 3.59 -8.38 -9.91
C VAL A 386 4.32 -8.75 -8.61
N GLY A 387 5.57 -9.24 -8.71
CA GLY A 387 6.42 -9.54 -7.57
C GLY A 387 6.63 -8.33 -6.66
N ALA A 388 6.95 -7.17 -7.24
CA ALA A 388 7.12 -5.92 -6.49
C ALA A 388 5.83 -5.48 -5.78
N LEU A 389 4.67 -5.60 -6.42
CA LEU A 389 3.38 -5.28 -5.82
C LEU A 389 3.04 -6.20 -4.64
N ARG A 390 3.34 -7.50 -4.77
CA ARG A 390 3.14 -8.48 -3.69
C ARG A 390 4.11 -8.29 -2.54
N ASP A 391 5.34 -7.91 -2.83
CA ASP A 391 6.32 -7.67 -1.78
C ASP A 391 5.93 -6.45 -0.94
N LEU A 392 5.28 -5.44 -1.51
CA LEU A 392 4.67 -4.35 -0.75
C LEU A 392 3.28 -4.67 -0.17
N CYS A 393 2.81 -5.92 -0.28
CA CYS A 393 1.49 -6.38 0.16
C CYS A 393 0.31 -5.59 -0.44
N LEU A 394 0.49 -4.97 -1.62
CA LEU A 394 -0.53 -4.12 -2.27
C LEU A 394 -1.58 -4.94 -3.03
N ILE A 395 -1.21 -6.16 -3.45
CA ILE A 395 -2.08 -7.12 -4.13
C ILE A 395 -1.88 -8.53 -3.58
N SER A 396 -2.93 -9.35 -3.68
CA SER A 396 -2.88 -10.80 -3.50
C SER A 396 -3.14 -11.51 -4.84
N ILE A 397 -2.71 -12.77 -4.92
CA ILE A 397 -3.02 -13.66 -6.04
C ILE A 397 -3.94 -14.75 -5.50
N GLY A 398 -5.06 -14.97 -6.18
CA GLY A 398 -6.01 -16.02 -5.87
C GLY A 398 -5.46 -17.43 -6.11
N ALA A 399 -6.28 -18.45 -5.85
CA ALA A 399 -5.87 -19.86 -6.02
C ALA A 399 -5.49 -20.18 -7.48
N GLU A 400 -6.12 -19.51 -8.43
CA GLU A 400 -5.71 -19.50 -9.83
C GLU A 400 -4.67 -18.38 -9.99
N CYS A 401 -3.41 -18.72 -10.28
CA CYS A 401 -2.28 -17.78 -10.36
C CYS A 401 -2.43 -16.64 -11.40
N ALA A 402 -3.59 -16.54 -12.08
CA ALA A 402 -3.94 -15.52 -13.06
C ALA A 402 -5.05 -14.57 -12.58
N ILE A 403 -5.49 -14.69 -11.31
CA ILE A 403 -6.51 -13.84 -10.70
C ILE A 403 -5.87 -13.02 -9.59
N PHE A 404 -6.03 -11.70 -9.66
CA PHE A 404 -5.49 -10.76 -8.70
C PHE A 404 -6.59 -10.12 -7.87
N GLU A 405 -6.23 -9.75 -6.65
CA GLU A 405 -7.11 -9.06 -5.71
C GLU A 405 -6.36 -7.86 -5.13
N MET A 406 -7.13 -6.83 -4.77
CA MET A 406 -6.64 -5.61 -4.15
C MET A 406 -7.53 -5.26 -2.95
N HIS A 407 -6.91 -4.78 -1.88
CA HIS A 407 -7.62 -4.22 -0.74
C HIS A 407 -8.36 -2.95 -1.16
N SER A 408 -9.64 -2.74 -0.80
CA SER A 408 -10.42 -1.60 -1.34
C SER A 408 -9.85 -0.26 -0.93
N LEU A 409 -9.28 -0.20 0.28
CA LEU A 409 -8.67 1.02 0.76
C LEU A 409 -7.33 1.33 0.04
N VAL A 410 -6.58 0.32 -0.44
CA VAL A 410 -5.42 0.52 -1.35
C VAL A 410 -5.91 1.08 -2.67
N GLN A 411 -6.98 0.49 -3.23
CA GLN A 411 -7.62 0.97 -4.46
C GLN A 411 -8.05 2.44 -4.34
N LEU A 412 -8.66 2.82 -3.21
CA LEU A 412 -9.07 4.19 -2.92
C LEU A 412 -7.87 5.14 -2.84
N ALA A 413 -6.80 4.76 -2.13
CA ALA A 413 -5.61 5.58 -1.99
C ALA A 413 -4.88 5.79 -3.32
N THR A 414 -4.78 4.75 -4.16
CA THR A 414 -4.21 4.85 -5.51
C THR A 414 -5.01 5.82 -6.37
N ARG A 415 -6.33 5.68 -6.46
CA ARG A 415 -7.17 6.62 -7.24
C ARG A 415 -7.12 8.05 -6.71
N ARG A 416 -7.06 8.23 -5.39
CA ARG A 416 -6.89 9.55 -4.79
C ARG A 416 -5.57 10.21 -5.20
N TRP A 417 -4.49 9.43 -5.23
CA TRP A 417 -3.18 9.90 -5.67
C TRP A 417 -3.21 10.27 -7.16
N LEU A 418 -3.86 9.47 -8.01
CA LEU A 418 -4.04 9.76 -9.44
C LEU A 418 -4.83 11.05 -9.67
N ILE A 419 -5.86 11.33 -8.87
CA ILE A 419 -6.60 12.60 -8.91
C ILE A 419 -5.67 13.77 -8.58
N ALA A 420 -4.89 13.65 -7.50
CA ALA A 420 -3.98 14.71 -7.06
C ALA A 420 -2.90 15.02 -8.11
N ASN A 421 -2.47 14.01 -8.87
CA ASN A 421 -1.45 14.12 -9.92
C ASN A 421 -2.02 14.31 -11.34
N LYS A 422 -3.35 14.44 -11.49
CA LYS A 422 -4.05 14.60 -12.78
C LYS A 422 -3.79 13.45 -13.79
N GLU A 423 -3.53 12.26 -13.28
CA GLU A 423 -3.30 11.05 -14.11
C GLU A 423 -4.55 10.16 -14.21
N LEU A 424 -5.63 10.45 -13.46
CA LEU A 424 -6.82 9.61 -13.38
C LEU A 424 -7.44 9.31 -14.74
N GLU A 425 -7.65 10.32 -15.59
CA GLU A 425 -8.32 10.14 -16.89
C GLU A 425 -7.57 9.17 -17.81
N ARG A 426 -6.24 9.23 -17.83
CA ARG A 426 -5.43 8.33 -18.67
C ARG A 426 -5.70 6.86 -18.30
N TRP A 427 -5.66 6.55 -17.00
CA TRP A 427 -5.87 5.18 -16.53
C TRP A 427 -7.30 4.72 -16.68
N LYS A 428 -8.27 5.64 -16.49
CA LYS A 428 -9.69 5.39 -16.74
C LYS A 428 -9.94 5.01 -18.21
N GLN A 429 -9.35 5.72 -19.16
CA GLN A 429 -9.45 5.43 -20.59
C GLN A 429 -8.85 4.05 -20.91
N GLN A 430 -7.67 3.75 -20.39
CA GLN A 430 -7.01 2.46 -20.61
C GLN A 430 -7.83 1.30 -20.02
N PHE A 431 -8.38 1.47 -18.82
CA PHE A 431 -9.26 0.51 -18.17
C PHE A 431 -10.50 0.20 -19.03
N VAL A 432 -11.20 1.24 -19.50
CA VAL A 432 -12.39 1.10 -20.34
C VAL A 432 -12.06 0.37 -21.64
N SER A 433 -10.94 0.74 -22.29
CA SER A 433 -10.49 0.13 -23.53
C SER A 433 -10.18 -1.36 -23.36
N ASN A 434 -9.40 -1.72 -22.34
CA ASN A 434 -9.08 -3.12 -22.02
C ASN A 434 -10.34 -3.94 -21.74
N LEU A 435 -11.24 -3.40 -20.92
CA LEU A 435 -12.46 -4.10 -20.55
C LEU A 435 -13.44 -4.23 -21.73
N ARG A 436 -13.53 -3.22 -22.61
CA ARG A 436 -14.30 -3.30 -23.86
C ARG A 436 -13.77 -4.40 -24.78
N ASP A 437 -12.45 -4.51 -24.91
CA ASP A 437 -11.83 -5.50 -25.80
C ASP A 437 -12.02 -6.93 -25.29
N ALA A 438 -12.02 -7.10 -23.97
CA ALA A 438 -12.23 -8.39 -23.34
C ALA A 438 -13.70 -8.78 -23.15
N PHE A 439 -14.62 -7.81 -23.00
CA PHE A 439 -16.04 -8.08 -22.73
C PHE A 439 -16.82 -8.32 -24.04
N PRO A 440 -17.28 -9.57 -24.29
CA PRO A 440 -17.96 -9.93 -25.55
C PRO A 440 -19.43 -9.46 -25.56
N THR A 441 -20.13 -9.77 -26.65
CA THR A 441 -21.58 -9.57 -26.78
C THR A 441 -22.36 -10.56 -25.91
N GLY A 442 -23.62 -10.25 -25.59
CA GLY A 442 -24.49 -11.09 -24.74
C GLY A 442 -24.98 -12.39 -25.37
N GLU A 443 -24.32 -12.87 -26.43
CA GLU A 443 -24.65 -14.13 -27.11
C GLU A 443 -24.41 -15.31 -26.17
N TYR A 444 -25.22 -16.38 -26.30
CA TYR A 444 -25.21 -17.51 -25.37
C TYR A 444 -23.83 -18.16 -25.19
N GLU A 445 -23.05 -18.28 -26.28
CA GLU A 445 -21.69 -18.82 -26.24
C GLU A 445 -20.71 -18.01 -25.39
N ASN A 446 -21.00 -16.72 -25.17
CA ASN A 446 -20.15 -15.78 -24.45
C ASN A 446 -20.50 -15.61 -22.97
N TRP A 447 -21.57 -16.27 -22.48
CA TRP A 447 -22.11 -16.03 -21.14
C TRP A 447 -21.09 -16.23 -20.02
N ILE A 448 -20.25 -17.26 -20.09
CA ILE A 448 -19.22 -17.53 -19.06
C ILE A 448 -18.24 -16.36 -18.98
N ALA A 449 -17.77 -15.85 -20.12
CA ALA A 449 -16.87 -14.71 -20.18
C ALA A 449 -17.54 -13.42 -19.70
N CYS A 450 -18.80 -13.17 -20.10
CA CYS A 450 -19.58 -12.04 -19.59
C CYS A 450 -19.74 -12.10 -18.07
N GLN A 451 -20.11 -13.27 -17.53
CA GLN A 451 -20.33 -13.47 -16.10
C GLN A 451 -19.05 -13.23 -15.29
N ALA A 452 -17.91 -13.75 -15.75
CA ALA A 452 -16.62 -13.55 -15.10
C ALA A 452 -16.21 -12.07 -15.04
N LEU A 453 -16.54 -11.29 -16.07
CA LEU A 453 -16.12 -9.88 -16.19
C LEU A 453 -17.16 -8.88 -15.69
N PHE A 454 -18.39 -9.32 -15.35
CA PHE A 454 -19.51 -8.43 -15.09
C PHE A 454 -19.29 -7.51 -13.88
N ALA A 455 -18.62 -8.01 -12.83
CA ALA A 455 -18.25 -7.19 -11.66
C ALA A 455 -17.36 -6.00 -12.06
N HIS A 456 -16.40 -6.19 -12.96
CA HIS A 456 -15.56 -5.11 -13.46
C HIS A 456 -16.36 -4.12 -14.32
N VAL A 457 -17.39 -4.56 -15.05
CA VAL A 457 -18.28 -3.64 -15.76
C VAL A 457 -19.08 -2.78 -14.78
N LYS A 458 -19.55 -3.36 -13.66
CA LYS A 458 -20.18 -2.57 -12.59
C LYS A 458 -19.23 -1.52 -12.04
N ALA A 459 -17.96 -1.85 -11.82
CA ALA A 459 -16.95 -0.85 -11.45
C ALA A 459 -16.82 0.26 -12.53
N ALA A 460 -16.90 -0.09 -13.81
CA ALA A 460 -16.81 0.87 -14.91
C ALA A 460 -17.97 1.88 -14.96
N VAL A 461 -19.13 1.58 -14.37
CA VAL A 461 -20.32 2.44 -14.36
C VAL A 461 -20.06 3.80 -13.68
N GLU A 462 -19.18 3.82 -12.69
CA GLU A 462 -18.77 5.02 -11.95
C GLU A 462 -17.59 5.74 -12.62
N GLN A 463 -16.94 5.09 -13.59
CA GLN A 463 -15.71 5.53 -14.23
C GLN A 463 -15.98 6.08 -15.64
N GLN A 464 -16.88 7.07 -15.75
CA GLN A 464 -17.21 7.68 -17.04
C GLN A 464 -16.04 8.53 -17.58
N PRO A 465 -15.51 8.26 -18.80
CA PRO A 465 -14.46 9.08 -19.41
C PRO A 465 -14.96 10.45 -19.90
N GLU A 466 -14.06 11.44 -19.87
CA GLU A 466 -14.36 12.80 -20.34
C GLU A 466 -14.23 12.96 -21.86
N ASP A 467 -13.28 12.27 -22.48
CA ASP A 467 -13.00 12.39 -23.90
C ASP A 467 -14.06 11.68 -24.76
N LYS A 468 -14.33 12.24 -25.94
CA LYS A 468 -15.40 11.72 -26.81
C LYS A 468 -15.15 10.28 -27.28
N SER A 469 -13.90 9.92 -27.58
CA SER A 469 -13.57 8.59 -28.12
C SER A 469 -13.81 7.52 -27.07
N SER A 470 -13.19 7.66 -25.90
CA SER A 470 -13.32 6.69 -24.80
C SER A 470 -14.73 6.72 -24.20
N LEU A 471 -15.47 7.84 -24.28
CA LEU A 471 -16.88 7.86 -23.93
C LEU A 471 -17.74 6.99 -24.88
N ALA A 472 -17.39 6.92 -26.17
CA ALA A 472 -18.05 6.01 -27.11
C ALA A 472 -17.67 4.53 -26.83
N GLU A 473 -16.42 4.27 -26.47
CA GLU A 473 -15.95 2.94 -26.04
C GLU A 473 -16.66 2.48 -24.77
N TRP A 474 -16.73 3.35 -23.76
CA TRP A 474 -17.46 3.14 -22.51
C TRP A 474 -18.93 2.84 -22.76
N ALA A 475 -19.58 3.64 -23.62
CA ALA A 475 -20.97 3.41 -23.96
C ALA A 475 -21.20 2.07 -24.68
N THR A 476 -20.21 1.61 -25.46
CA THR A 476 -20.24 0.31 -26.13
C THR A 476 -20.05 -0.85 -25.17
N LEU A 477 -19.14 -0.71 -24.21
CA LEU A 477 -18.99 -1.66 -23.11
C LEU A 477 -20.31 -1.80 -22.33
N LEU A 478 -20.90 -0.69 -21.90
CA LEU A 478 -22.16 -0.69 -21.17
C LEU A 478 -23.31 -1.28 -21.98
N TYR A 479 -23.34 -1.05 -23.31
CA TYR A 479 -24.32 -1.66 -24.20
C TYR A 479 -24.21 -3.19 -24.21
N ARG A 480 -23.01 -3.73 -24.37
CA ARG A 480 -22.78 -5.20 -24.38
C ARG A 480 -23.17 -5.83 -23.05
N ALA A 481 -22.80 -5.18 -21.95
CA ALA A 481 -23.15 -5.64 -20.61
C ALA A 481 -24.65 -5.52 -20.30
N ALA A 482 -25.32 -4.49 -20.81
CA ALA A 482 -26.77 -4.37 -20.70
C ALA A 482 -27.49 -5.50 -21.44
N TRP A 483 -27.03 -5.84 -22.65
CA TRP A 483 -27.55 -6.99 -23.39
C TRP A 483 -27.36 -8.29 -22.60
N PHE A 484 -26.16 -8.55 -22.07
CA PHE A 484 -25.94 -9.71 -21.21
C PHE A 484 -26.87 -9.72 -19.98
N ALA A 485 -27.02 -8.59 -19.29
CA ALA A 485 -27.88 -8.48 -18.12
C ALA A 485 -29.36 -8.74 -18.47
N GLU A 486 -29.81 -8.27 -19.63
CA GLU A 486 -31.16 -8.52 -20.15
C GLU A 486 -31.42 -10.02 -20.35
N VAL A 487 -30.54 -10.70 -21.09
CA VAL A 487 -30.69 -12.13 -21.37
C VAL A 487 -30.49 -13.01 -20.13
N ALA A 488 -29.71 -12.54 -19.15
CA ALA A 488 -29.56 -13.16 -17.84
C ALA A 488 -30.74 -12.88 -16.89
N GLY A 489 -31.72 -12.05 -17.30
CA GLY A 489 -32.91 -11.71 -16.51
C GLY A 489 -32.68 -10.70 -15.38
N ASN A 490 -31.53 -10.01 -15.37
CA ASN A 490 -31.21 -8.99 -14.38
C ASN A 490 -31.68 -7.61 -14.86
N ILE A 491 -32.96 -7.33 -14.59
CA ILE A 491 -33.68 -6.14 -15.08
C ILE A 491 -33.01 -4.85 -14.57
N THR A 492 -32.64 -4.79 -13.30
CA THR A 492 -32.08 -3.59 -12.66
C THR A 492 -30.75 -3.18 -13.30
N ASP A 493 -29.85 -4.14 -13.50
CA ASP A 493 -28.57 -3.86 -14.15
C ASP A 493 -28.76 -3.55 -15.64
N ALA A 494 -29.65 -4.27 -16.34
CA ALA A 494 -29.95 -4.03 -17.75
C ALA A 494 -30.46 -2.60 -17.99
N GLU A 495 -31.45 -2.14 -17.22
CA GLU A 495 -32.01 -0.79 -17.35
C GLU A 495 -30.94 0.28 -17.07
N MET A 496 -30.17 0.12 -15.99
CA MET A 496 -29.14 1.08 -15.57
C MET A 496 -28.03 1.21 -16.61
N LEU A 497 -27.47 0.07 -17.07
CA LEU A 497 -26.38 0.03 -18.05
C LEU A 497 -26.85 0.56 -19.42
N ALA A 498 -28.02 0.11 -19.90
CA ALA A 498 -28.58 0.54 -21.18
C ALA A 498 -28.87 2.04 -21.19
N THR A 499 -29.44 2.57 -20.11
CA THR A 499 -29.77 4.00 -19.99
C THR A 499 -28.51 4.86 -20.01
N LYS A 500 -27.45 4.45 -19.30
CA LYS A 500 -26.16 5.16 -19.32
C LYS A 500 -25.50 5.10 -20.70
N SER A 501 -25.49 3.93 -21.33
CA SER A 501 -25.00 3.75 -22.71
C SER A 501 -25.73 4.66 -23.70
N MET A 502 -27.07 4.64 -23.68
CA MET A 502 -27.93 5.45 -24.56
C MET A 502 -27.63 6.95 -24.40
N LYS A 503 -27.56 7.45 -23.17
CA LYS A 503 -27.25 8.87 -22.89
C LYS A 503 -25.87 9.26 -23.44
N ALA A 504 -24.86 8.42 -23.25
CA ALA A 504 -23.51 8.66 -23.76
C ALA A 504 -23.45 8.64 -25.30
N ARG A 505 -24.02 7.62 -25.96
CA ARG A 505 -24.09 7.54 -27.42
C ARG A 505 -24.86 8.69 -28.04
N LYS A 506 -25.98 9.10 -27.43
CA LYS A 506 -26.73 10.29 -27.86
C LYS A 506 -25.88 11.57 -27.83
N LYS A 507 -25.02 11.73 -26.82
CA LYS A 507 -24.11 12.89 -26.68
C LYS A 507 -22.98 12.86 -27.72
N VAL A 508 -22.40 11.69 -28.01
CA VAL A 508 -21.20 11.56 -28.85
C VAL A 508 -21.52 11.36 -30.33
N LEU A 509 -22.51 10.52 -30.64
CA LEU A 509 -22.88 10.08 -31.99
C LEU A 509 -24.14 10.77 -32.52
N GLY A 510 -24.97 11.32 -31.63
CA GLY A 510 -26.25 11.93 -31.95
C GLY A 510 -27.44 10.98 -31.78
N GLN A 511 -28.65 11.55 -31.78
CA GLN A 511 -29.89 10.83 -31.47
C GLN A 511 -30.31 9.82 -32.55
N GLU A 512 -30.06 10.12 -33.82
CA GLU A 512 -30.50 9.29 -34.94
C GLU A 512 -29.41 8.29 -35.39
N HIS A 513 -28.31 8.15 -34.65
CA HIS A 513 -27.22 7.23 -35.00
C HIS A 513 -27.63 5.77 -34.72
N PRO A 514 -27.32 4.78 -35.59
CA PRO A 514 -27.70 3.37 -35.41
C PRO A 514 -27.32 2.79 -34.04
N ASP A 515 -26.12 3.05 -33.54
CA ASP A 515 -25.69 2.59 -32.21
C ASP A 515 -26.50 3.23 -31.06
N THR A 516 -26.93 4.48 -31.21
CA THR A 516 -27.81 5.14 -30.24
C THR A 516 -29.19 4.49 -30.25
N LEU A 517 -29.72 4.19 -31.44
CA LEU A 517 -30.99 3.49 -31.62
C LEU A 517 -30.94 2.06 -31.05
N SER A 518 -29.81 1.36 -31.22
CA SER A 518 -29.59 0.04 -30.63
C SER A 518 -29.60 0.09 -29.10
N SER A 519 -28.95 1.07 -28.48
CA SER A 519 -29.02 1.26 -27.03
C SER A 519 -30.43 1.64 -26.55
N MET A 520 -31.17 2.46 -27.33
CA MET A 520 -32.58 2.78 -27.02
C MET A 520 -33.47 1.54 -27.05
N ALA A 521 -33.24 0.62 -28.01
CA ALA A 521 -33.98 -0.64 -28.09
C ALA A 521 -33.75 -1.51 -26.85
N ILE A 522 -32.51 -1.63 -26.36
CA ILE A 522 -32.23 -2.37 -25.10
C ILE A 522 -32.92 -1.72 -23.90
N VAL A 523 -32.97 -0.38 -23.81
CA VAL A 523 -33.75 0.30 -22.75
C VAL A 523 -35.23 -0.06 -22.85
N GLY A 524 -35.80 -0.08 -24.06
CA GLY A 524 -37.19 -0.51 -24.30
C GLY A 524 -37.43 -1.94 -23.83
N SER A 525 -36.54 -2.87 -24.20
CA SER A 525 -36.64 -4.26 -23.76
C SER A 525 -36.48 -4.41 -22.25
N ALA A 526 -35.58 -3.67 -21.61
CA ALA A 526 -35.43 -3.65 -20.16
C ALA A 526 -36.71 -3.16 -19.45
N TYR A 527 -37.35 -2.10 -19.97
CA TYR A 527 -38.65 -1.65 -19.46
C TYR A 527 -39.74 -2.70 -19.62
N ARG A 528 -39.75 -3.40 -20.76
CA ARG A 528 -40.67 -4.50 -21.04
C ARG A 528 -40.51 -5.63 -20.02
N LEU A 529 -39.28 -6.07 -19.77
CA LEU A 529 -38.97 -7.08 -18.75
C LEU A 529 -39.35 -6.61 -17.33
N GLY A 530 -39.19 -5.32 -17.04
CA GLY A 530 -39.60 -4.69 -15.79
C GLY A 530 -41.09 -4.37 -15.66
N GLY A 531 -41.93 -4.76 -16.62
CA GLY A 531 -43.38 -4.54 -16.58
C GLY A 531 -43.83 -3.11 -16.91
N ARG A 532 -42.93 -2.24 -17.38
CA ARG A 532 -43.19 -0.84 -17.78
C ARG A 532 -43.53 -0.74 -19.27
N TRP A 533 -44.57 -1.45 -19.68
CA TRP A 533 -44.96 -1.61 -21.09
C TRP A 533 -45.21 -0.29 -21.83
N GLY A 534 -45.83 0.71 -21.18
CA GLY A 534 -46.09 2.01 -21.80
C GLY A 534 -44.83 2.83 -22.08
N ASP A 535 -43.84 2.77 -21.19
CA ASP A 535 -42.54 3.41 -21.41
C ASP A 535 -41.74 2.68 -22.51
N ALA A 536 -41.82 1.35 -22.54
CA ALA A 536 -41.22 0.50 -23.56
C ALA A 536 -41.79 0.83 -24.95
N GLU A 537 -43.11 0.78 -25.11
CA GLU A 537 -43.79 1.04 -26.39
C GLU A 537 -43.42 2.41 -26.94
N LYS A 538 -43.48 3.45 -26.10
CA LYS A 538 -43.12 4.81 -26.52
C LYS A 538 -41.69 4.90 -27.06
N LEU A 539 -40.75 4.23 -26.40
CA LEU A 539 -39.35 4.26 -26.79
C LEU A 539 -39.10 3.40 -28.04
N GLU A 540 -39.69 2.21 -28.12
CA GLU A 540 -39.55 1.29 -29.26
C GLU A 540 -40.19 1.86 -30.53
N VAL A 541 -41.37 2.49 -30.45
CA VAL A 541 -41.99 3.20 -31.58
C VAL A 541 -41.09 4.34 -32.07
N GLN A 542 -40.47 5.10 -31.15
CA GLN A 542 -39.51 6.13 -31.53
C GLN A 542 -38.30 5.55 -32.25
N VAL A 543 -37.76 4.43 -31.77
CA VAL A 543 -36.64 3.73 -32.43
C VAL A 543 -37.03 3.25 -33.83
N MET A 544 -38.20 2.64 -33.98
CA MET A 544 -38.69 2.14 -35.26
C MET A 544 -38.84 3.25 -36.29
N GLU A 545 -39.54 4.34 -35.95
CA GLU A 545 -39.74 5.47 -36.88
C GLU A 545 -38.42 6.12 -37.28
N THR A 546 -37.50 6.28 -36.32
CA THR A 546 -36.19 6.89 -36.59
C THR A 546 -35.30 5.97 -37.45
N SER A 547 -35.33 4.66 -37.19
CA SER A 547 -34.60 3.66 -37.97
C SER A 547 -35.12 3.61 -39.40
N LYS A 548 -36.45 3.56 -39.59
CA LYS A 548 -37.11 3.60 -40.89
C LYS A 548 -36.72 4.82 -41.72
N LYS A 549 -36.65 6.00 -41.08
CA LYS A 549 -36.23 7.24 -41.72
C LYS A 549 -34.75 7.24 -42.15
N LYS A 550 -33.87 6.59 -41.39
CA LYS A 550 -32.41 6.64 -41.60
C LYS A 550 -31.85 5.50 -42.43
N LEU A 551 -32.35 4.30 -42.20
CA LEU A 551 -31.85 3.06 -42.80
C LEU A 551 -32.73 2.61 -43.99
N GLY A 552 -33.93 3.19 -44.12
CA GLY A 552 -34.92 2.81 -45.13
C GLY A 552 -35.96 1.85 -44.57
N ALA A 553 -37.12 1.78 -45.22
CA ALA A 553 -38.24 0.93 -44.78
C ALA A 553 -37.98 -0.57 -44.93
N ASP A 554 -37.02 -0.95 -45.79
CA ASP A 554 -36.66 -2.34 -46.08
C ASP A 554 -35.42 -2.80 -45.31
N HIS A 555 -34.88 -1.98 -44.39
CA HIS A 555 -33.76 -2.39 -43.55
C HIS A 555 -34.24 -3.42 -42.51
N PRO A 556 -33.60 -4.60 -42.42
CA PRO A 556 -33.92 -5.61 -41.40
C PRO A 556 -33.74 -5.06 -39.98
#